data_AF-A0A9W4H2G1-F1
#
_entry.id   AF-A0A9W4H2G1-F1
#
_cell.length_a   1.000
_cell.length_b   1.000
_cell.length_c   1.000
_cell.angle_alpha   90.00
_cell.angle_beta   90.00
_cell.angle_gamma   90.00
#
_symmetry.space_group_name_H-M   'P 1'
#
loop_
_entity.id
_entity.type
_entity.pdbx_description
1 polymer ?
#
loop_
_entity_poly.entity_id
_entity_poly.type
_entity_poly.pdbx_seq_one_letter_code
_entity_poly.pdbx_strand_id
1 'polypeptide(L)'
;METMARYVMAATDAGGERFKERVSLETPTPREVAAFGDGYQSTYVQVSDEHGTVTLYGRSAGGAWSVIAADVDAETAGEVGRWFDLVEHLPGRTPAGVRNGAPIPEGEPMAKARAVSLVVERIRARRLDYPTEGLAADRFAGGWSVYAPVDVDESDPMAFLDMPVGRSVFLVGDTGRVKETSSSVPPQMAEEMFTAEEAYVRRRLDGEEFMADLQDEVARLSSGAEGPAGIASFTVETPSEAIAARAQALLGPIAQQLALLGPPGWDSFTATFSFTVSGEVAQLRFRSAGRDVEVLVPEQTALLVRRQRHLAARMPAGPWWRLLLSLGHTAGTNAVIATEYDYGDRPFPDDHLLAPGNYRDDLAAYPRAQTPAWLSAYAAGGRGPGPASPPAPRAAAAPAPAPAPSAAPSPARSSAPPAEYPVLDTTVGGKRLHADPRVITYGRKSIALDEVEWVGFSATRVAEKRFMFPTFYTNTWQFQVGRYPYYGGPKVSVLISKGGREAEQPAEWAFLVNLVGRYLEPRLLGDLVTRVRRGETVTVGGSIQVARDGIACPKPRFSLPWTVLGPVQFSNGMILIHQAGSEKPLLRVPLSHPNAVLIPDLFTALASA
;
A
#
# COMPACT_ATOMS: atom_id res chain seq x y z
N MET A 1 3.74 -38.47 8.83
CA MET A 1 5.02 -37.75 8.80
C MET A 1 4.67 -36.27 8.79
N GLU A 2 4.73 -35.62 9.94
CA GLU A 2 4.62 -34.16 10.02
C GLU A 2 5.83 -33.54 9.31
N THR A 3 5.57 -32.70 8.32
CA THR A 3 6.59 -31.88 7.67
C THR A 3 7.06 -30.85 8.70
N MET A 4 8.20 -31.09 9.35
CA MET A 4 8.79 -30.13 10.29
C MET A 4 9.18 -28.85 9.54
N ALA A 5 8.65 -27.72 9.98
CA ALA A 5 8.94 -26.40 9.40
C ALA A 5 10.44 -26.11 9.48
N ARG A 6 11.04 -25.70 8.36
CA ARG A 6 12.49 -25.42 8.28
C ARG A 6 12.75 -23.92 8.31
N TYR A 7 13.55 -23.46 9.27
CA TYR A 7 14.02 -22.08 9.38
C TYR A 7 15.50 -22.00 9.02
N VAL A 8 15.89 -20.98 8.25
CA VAL A 8 17.28 -20.67 7.91
C VAL A 8 17.66 -19.38 8.60
N MET A 9 18.59 -19.46 9.54
CA MET A 9 19.17 -18.30 10.19
C MET A 9 20.50 -17.95 9.53
N ALA A 10 20.59 -16.75 8.97
CA ALA A 10 21.74 -16.25 8.25
C ALA A 10 22.33 -15.01 8.93
N ALA A 11 23.64 -15.00 9.14
CA ALA A 11 24.37 -13.80 9.54
C ALA A 11 24.65 -12.99 8.27
N THR A 12 24.22 -11.73 8.27
CA THR A 12 24.25 -10.88 7.08
C THR A 12 24.90 -9.54 7.34
N ASP A 13 25.38 -8.90 6.29
CA ASP A 13 25.69 -7.47 6.31
C ASP A 13 24.40 -6.62 6.21
N ALA A 14 24.57 -5.29 6.16
CA ALA A 14 23.45 -4.35 6.00
C ALA A 14 22.74 -4.49 4.64
N GLY A 15 23.45 -4.95 3.59
CA GLY A 15 22.91 -5.19 2.26
C GLY A 15 22.11 -6.49 2.16
N GLY A 16 22.22 -7.38 3.16
CA GLY A 16 21.61 -8.71 3.17
C GLY A 16 22.51 -9.81 2.59
N GLU A 17 23.79 -9.51 2.29
CA GLU A 17 24.75 -10.52 1.85
C GLU A 17 25.04 -11.47 3.00
N ARG A 18 24.90 -12.78 2.74
CA ARG A 18 25.02 -13.83 3.76
C ARG A 18 26.43 -14.38 3.76
N PHE A 19 27.08 -14.37 4.91
CA PHE A 19 28.40 -14.98 5.08
C PHE A 19 28.36 -16.26 5.94
N LYS A 20 27.29 -16.46 6.71
CA LYS A 20 27.08 -17.71 7.46
C LYS A 20 25.61 -18.07 7.59
N GLU A 21 25.31 -19.37 7.54
CA GLU A 21 23.94 -19.88 7.72
C GLU A 21 23.89 -21.05 8.70
N ARG A 22 22.75 -21.20 9.37
CA ARG A 22 22.38 -22.33 10.21
C ARG A 22 20.91 -22.67 9.99
N VAL A 23 20.62 -23.95 9.79
CA VAL A 23 19.25 -24.45 9.67
C VAL A 23 18.73 -24.85 11.05
N SER A 24 17.48 -24.51 11.34
CA SER A 24 16.72 -24.92 12.52
C SER A 24 15.40 -25.56 12.11
N LEU A 25 14.91 -26.50 12.93
CA LEU A 25 13.59 -27.14 12.77
C LEU A 25 12.48 -26.45 13.58
N GLU A 26 12.86 -25.49 14.43
CA GLU A 26 11.96 -24.67 15.23
C GLU A 26 12.30 -23.20 15.02
N THR A 27 11.32 -22.32 15.25
CA THR A 27 11.51 -20.86 15.15
C THR A 27 12.56 -20.41 16.16
N PRO A 28 13.71 -19.86 15.73
CA PRO A 28 14.75 -19.41 16.63
C PRO A 28 14.25 -18.35 17.61
N THR A 29 14.58 -18.51 18.89
CA THR A 29 14.27 -17.51 19.92
C THR A 29 15.18 -16.27 19.75
N PRO A 30 14.75 -15.07 20.19
CA PRO A 30 15.58 -13.86 20.12
C PRO A 30 16.96 -14.04 20.79
N ARG A 31 17.04 -14.87 21.85
CA ARG A 31 18.29 -15.16 22.54
C ARG A 31 19.24 -16.02 21.70
N GLU A 32 18.72 -17.00 20.98
CA GLU A 32 19.52 -17.83 20.06
C GLU A 32 20.02 -17.03 18.86
N VAL A 33 19.18 -16.11 18.36
CA VAL A 33 19.54 -15.18 17.29
C VAL A 33 20.67 -14.26 17.74
N ALA A 34 20.56 -13.65 18.92
CA ALA A 34 21.61 -12.80 19.48
C ALA A 34 22.93 -13.57 19.65
N ALA A 35 22.90 -14.77 20.24
CA ALA A 35 24.09 -15.59 20.41
C ALA A 35 24.75 -15.99 19.08
N PHE A 36 23.93 -16.25 18.05
CA PHE A 36 24.42 -16.54 16.72
C PHE A 36 25.08 -15.31 16.08
N GLY A 37 24.42 -14.15 16.14
CA GLY A 37 24.98 -12.89 15.65
C GLY A 37 26.31 -12.54 16.33
N ASP A 38 26.36 -12.61 17.66
CA ASP A 38 27.56 -12.34 18.45
C ASP A 38 28.71 -13.31 18.10
N GLY A 39 28.41 -14.60 17.93
CA GLY A 39 29.39 -15.63 17.60
C GLY A 39 30.07 -15.43 16.24
N TYR A 40 29.42 -14.74 15.30
CA TYR A 40 29.98 -14.41 13.99
C TYR A 40 30.29 -12.93 13.83
N GLN A 41 30.29 -12.15 14.91
CA GLN A 41 30.52 -10.70 14.90
C GLN A 41 29.63 -9.96 13.89
N SER A 42 28.40 -10.45 13.72
CA SER A 42 27.43 -9.88 12.80
C SER A 42 26.66 -8.73 13.44
N THR A 43 26.36 -7.71 12.65
CA THR A 43 25.43 -6.65 13.03
C THR A 43 23.98 -7.06 12.76
N TYR A 44 23.76 -7.99 11.83
CA TYR A 44 22.42 -8.42 11.40
C TYR A 44 22.28 -9.93 11.36
N VAL A 45 21.10 -10.42 11.71
CA VAL A 45 20.72 -11.81 11.52
C VAL A 45 19.35 -11.86 10.87
N GLN A 46 19.27 -12.56 9.74
CA GLN A 46 18.03 -12.85 9.05
C GLN A 46 17.57 -14.25 9.43
N VAL A 47 16.32 -14.39 9.82
CA VAL A 47 15.67 -15.69 10.00
C VAL A 47 14.64 -15.82 8.88
N SER A 48 14.89 -16.70 7.92
CA SER A 48 14.00 -17.00 6.82
C SER A 48 13.23 -18.30 7.09
N ASP A 49 11.93 -18.33 6.78
CA ASP A 49 11.17 -19.58 6.73
C ASP A 49 11.24 -20.24 5.35
N GLU A 50 10.67 -21.43 5.22
CA GLU A 50 10.58 -22.19 3.96
C GLU A 50 9.73 -21.51 2.87
N HIS A 51 9.03 -20.43 3.20
CA HIS A 51 8.17 -19.66 2.31
C HIS A 51 8.82 -18.36 1.83
N GLY A 52 10.07 -18.11 2.22
CA GLY A 52 10.80 -16.90 1.87
C GLY A 52 10.46 -15.67 2.72
N THR A 53 9.70 -15.86 3.81
CA THR A 53 9.41 -14.82 4.80
C THR A 53 10.63 -14.61 5.67
N VAL A 54 11.01 -13.37 5.92
CA VAL A 54 12.19 -12.98 6.68
C VAL A 54 11.81 -12.15 7.90
N THR A 55 12.37 -12.54 9.04
CA THR A 55 12.47 -11.70 10.24
C THR A 55 13.91 -11.22 10.35
N LEU A 56 14.08 -9.89 10.36
CA LEU A 56 15.38 -9.24 10.48
C LEU A 56 15.60 -8.78 11.91
N TYR A 57 16.69 -9.28 12.49
CA TYR A 57 17.22 -8.82 13.76
C TYR A 57 18.44 -7.96 13.49
N GLY A 58 18.58 -6.88 14.25
CA GLY A 58 19.80 -6.11 14.23
C GLY A 58 20.22 -5.68 15.62
N ARG A 59 21.52 -5.41 15.70
CA ARG A 59 22.21 -4.99 16.89
C ARG A 59 22.31 -3.47 16.89
N SER A 60 21.86 -2.77 17.92
CA SER A 60 22.06 -1.32 18.03
C SER A 60 23.54 -0.96 18.24
N ALA A 61 23.89 0.32 18.11
CA ALA A 61 25.24 0.79 18.43
C ALA A 61 25.67 0.48 19.89
N GLY A 62 24.70 0.43 20.81
CA GLY A 62 24.91 0.02 22.21
C GLY A 62 25.07 -1.49 22.41
N GLY A 63 24.98 -2.28 21.34
CA GLY A 63 25.17 -3.73 21.33
C GLY A 63 23.93 -4.55 21.63
N ALA A 64 22.75 -3.93 21.77
CA ALA A 64 21.51 -4.62 22.09
C ALA A 64 20.81 -5.15 20.83
N TRP A 65 20.33 -6.39 20.87
CA TRP A 65 19.61 -7.00 19.75
C TRP A 65 18.11 -6.71 19.82
N SER A 66 17.51 -6.34 18.68
CA SER A 66 16.07 -6.13 18.54
C SER A 66 15.57 -6.59 17.17
N VAL A 67 14.25 -6.82 17.06
CA VAL A 67 13.59 -7.09 15.78
C VAL A 67 13.38 -5.76 15.06
N ILE A 68 13.97 -5.61 13.88
CA ILE A 68 13.87 -4.38 13.08
C ILE A 68 12.71 -4.48 12.08
N ALA A 69 12.54 -5.66 11.47
CA ALA A 69 11.42 -5.99 10.61
C ALA A 69 11.02 -7.45 10.83
N ALA A 70 9.72 -7.72 10.80
CA ALA A 70 9.16 -9.06 10.89
C ALA A 70 8.20 -9.32 9.73
N ASP A 71 8.15 -10.57 9.28
CA ASP A 71 7.22 -11.03 8.25
C ASP A 71 7.34 -10.27 6.91
N VAL A 72 8.57 -9.96 6.51
CA VAL A 72 8.86 -9.23 5.28
C VAL A 72 9.57 -10.13 4.26
N ASP A 73 9.50 -9.80 2.97
CA ASP A 73 10.33 -10.47 1.96
C ASP A 73 11.81 -10.09 2.15
N ALA A 74 12.71 -10.89 1.57
CA ALA A 74 14.16 -10.69 1.69
C ALA A 74 14.64 -9.32 1.19
N GLU A 75 14.00 -8.81 0.13
CA GLU A 75 14.32 -7.48 -0.38
C GLU A 75 13.98 -6.42 0.67
N THR A 76 12.80 -6.50 1.30
CA THR A 76 12.34 -5.57 2.35
C THR A 76 13.25 -5.64 3.55
N ALA A 77 13.66 -6.84 3.96
CA ALA A 77 14.67 -7.00 5.00
C ALA A 77 15.96 -6.27 4.64
N GLY A 78 16.49 -6.40 3.42
CA GLY A 78 17.69 -5.66 3.01
C GLY A 78 17.52 -4.13 2.99
N GLU A 79 16.34 -3.62 2.63
CA GLU A 79 16.06 -2.17 2.69
C GLU A 79 15.98 -1.64 4.12
N VAL A 80 15.25 -2.34 4.99
CA VAL A 80 15.15 -1.99 6.40
C VAL A 80 16.50 -2.16 7.11
N GLY A 81 17.30 -3.15 6.72
CA GLY A 81 18.67 -3.34 7.20
C GLY A 81 19.58 -2.15 6.88
N ARG A 82 19.53 -1.64 5.65
CA ARG A 82 20.26 -0.43 5.23
C ARG A 82 19.80 0.83 5.96
N TRP A 83 18.48 1.00 6.12
CA TRP A 83 17.95 2.08 6.95
C TRP A 83 18.49 2.01 8.38
N PHE A 84 18.48 0.82 8.97
CA PHE A 84 18.96 0.63 10.33
C PHE A 84 20.47 0.86 10.45
N ASP A 85 21.28 0.40 9.48
CA ASP A 85 22.73 0.69 9.43
C ASP A 85 23.01 2.19 9.35
N LEU A 86 22.25 2.89 8.51
CA LEU A 86 22.34 4.34 8.36
C LEU A 86 22.06 5.08 9.67
N VAL A 87 21.02 4.69 10.41
CA VAL A 87 20.60 5.43 11.62
C VAL A 87 21.34 5.00 12.89
N GLU A 88 21.79 3.75 12.99
CA GLU A 88 22.46 3.23 14.19
C GLU A 88 23.99 3.19 14.06
N HIS A 89 24.55 2.84 12.91
CA HIS A 89 25.98 2.49 12.80
C HIS A 89 26.81 3.47 11.98
N LEU A 90 26.21 4.21 11.05
CA LEU A 90 26.93 5.23 10.28
C LEU A 90 27.64 6.26 11.18
N PRO A 91 27.02 6.79 12.27
CA PRO A 91 27.68 7.79 13.12
C PRO A 91 28.95 7.28 13.83
N GLY A 92 29.16 5.97 13.89
CA GLY A 92 30.30 5.33 14.57
C GLY A 92 31.42 4.83 13.64
N ARG A 93 31.29 4.95 12.31
CA ARG A 93 32.34 4.49 11.38
C ARG A 93 33.41 5.57 11.18
N THR A 94 34.68 5.16 11.24
CA THR A 94 35.81 5.99 10.82
C THR A 94 35.85 6.08 9.29
N PRO A 95 36.18 7.25 8.69
CA PRO A 95 35.94 7.58 7.27
C PRO A 95 36.75 6.77 6.23
N ALA A 96 37.45 5.69 6.61
CA ALA A 96 38.30 4.93 5.69
C ALA A 96 37.58 3.79 4.94
N GLY A 97 36.28 3.58 5.16
CA GLY A 97 35.56 2.38 4.72
C GLY A 97 34.34 2.57 3.82
N VAL A 98 33.99 3.80 3.44
CA VAL A 98 32.90 4.00 2.47
C VAL A 98 33.44 3.67 1.09
N ARG A 99 33.22 2.44 0.63
CA ARG A 99 33.46 2.06 -0.77
C ARG A 99 32.74 3.08 -1.66
N ASN A 100 33.54 3.73 -2.48
CA ASN A 100 33.20 4.72 -3.50
C ASN A 100 31.86 4.47 -4.19
N GLY A 101 31.09 5.55 -4.38
CA GLY A 101 30.16 5.68 -5.50
C GLY A 101 28.68 5.65 -5.16
N ALA A 102 28.19 6.53 -4.28
CA ALA A 102 26.83 7.01 -4.47
C ALA A 102 26.86 7.99 -5.65
N PRO A 103 26.10 7.77 -6.74
CA PRO A 103 26.05 8.71 -7.85
C PRO A 103 25.63 10.09 -7.33
N ILE A 104 26.38 11.11 -7.74
CA ILE A 104 25.98 12.51 -7.59
C ILE A 104 24.60 12.65 -8.26
N PRO A 105 23.59 13.24 -7.60
CA PRO A 105 22.24 13.30 -8.16
C PRO A 105 22.23 13.93 -9.57
N GLU A 106 21.56 13.25 -10.49
CA GLU A 106 21.19 13.77 -11.81
C GLU A 106 20.22 14.95 -11.62
N GLY A 107 20.76 16.16 -11.48
CA GLY A 107 20.02 17.39 -11.35
C GLY A 107 20.96 18.58 -11.39
N GLU A 108 20.52 19.72 -11.92
CA GLU A 108 21.32 20.93 -11.85
C GLU A 108 21.58 21.30 -10.37
N PRO A 109 22.85 21.59 -9.99
CA PRO A 109 23.17 22.03 -8.64
C PRO A 109 22.31 23.22 -8.22
N MET A 110 21.72 23.17 -7.02
CA MET A 110 20.93 24.27 -6.52
C MET A 110 21.79 25.53 -6.37
N ALA A 111 21.27 26.69 -6.80
CA ALA A 111 21.95 27.98 -6.59
C ALA A 111 22.02 28.37 -5.11
N LYS A 112 23.16 28.95 -4.67
CA LYS A 112 23.39 29.43 -3.29
C LYS A 112 22.24 30.32 -2.75
N ALA A 113 21.78 31.26 -3.58
CA ALA A 113 20.69 32.17 -3.20
C ALA A 113 19.37 31.44 -2.91
N ARG A 114 19.09 30.33 -3.62
CA ARG A 114 17.89 29.53 -3.38
C ARG A 114 18.00 28.76 -2.06
N ALA A 115 19.17 28.20 -1.75
CA ALA A 115 19.42 27.51 -0.49
C ALA A 115 19.21 28.45 0.72
N VAL A 116 19.78 29.66 0.67
CA VAL A 116 19.57 30.69 1.71
C VAL A 116 18.09 31.06 1.82
N SER A 117 17.41 31.26 0.69
CA SER A 117 15.97 31.59 0.68
C SER A 117 15.11 30.51 1.34
N LEU A 118 15.39 29.22 1.09
CA LEU A 118 14.67 28.10 1.71
C LEU A 118 14.85 28.07 3.23
N VAL A 119 16.04 28.38 3.72
CA VAL A 119 16.33 28.44 5.16
C VAL A 119 15.62 29.63 5.81
N VAL A 120 15.63 30.80 5.18
CA VAL A 120 14.87 31.97 5.65
C VAL A 120 13.36 31.69 5.70
N GLU A 121 12.81 31.05 4.67
CA GLU A 121 11.41 30.61 4.64
C GLU A 121 11.11 29.65 5.79
N ARG A 122 12.00 28.67 6.05
CA ARG A 122 11.87 27.72 7.16
C ARG A 122 11.90 28.38 8.53
N ILE A 123 12.85 29.30 8.77
CA ILE A 123 12.98 30.05 10.03
C ILE A 123 11.70 30.84 10.29
N ARG A 124 11.19 31.56 9.28
CA ARG A 124 9.95 32.34 9.40
C ARG A 124 8.72 31.46 9.65
N ALA A 125 8.61 30.34 8.92
CA ALA A 125 7.50 29.41 9.05
C ALA A 125 7.43 28.76 10.43
N ARG A 126 8.59 28.40 11.00
CA ARG A 126 8.70 27.79 12.33
C ARG A 126 8.84 28.80 13.48
N ARG A 127 8.94 30.09 13.17
CA ARG A 127 9.19 31.19 14.14
C ARG A 127 10.42 30.88 15.01
N LEU A 128 11.48 30.38 14.38
CA LEU A 128 12.74 30.10 15.08
C LEU A 128 13.41 31.43 15.45
N ASP A 129 13.99 31.47 16.64
CA ASP A 129 14.82 32.59 17.09
C ASP A 129 16.21 32.49 16.46
N TYR A 130 16.29 32.77 15.16
CA TYR A 130 17.49 32.66 14.34
C TYR A 130 17.54 33.81 13.31
N PRO A 131 18.73 34.41 13.06
CA PRO A 131 18.84 35.53 12.12
C PRO A 131 18.44 35.13 10.70
N THR A 132 17.80 36.04 9.97
CA THR A 132 17.39 35.83 8.56
C THR A 132 18.24 36.63 7.56
N GLU A 133 19.18 37.43 8.05
CA GLU A 133 20.11 38.24 7.27
C GLU A 133 21.56 37.81 7.56
N GLY A 134 22.48 38.04 6.61
CA GLY A 134 23.90 37.73 6.80
C GLY A 134 24.26 36.24 6.84
N LEU A 135 23.36 35.35 6.40
CA LEU A 135 23.63 33.90 6.40
C LEU A 135 24.72 33.52 5.40
N ALA A 136 25.69 32.74 5.88
CA ALA A 136 26.69 32.07 5.05
C ALA A 136 26.12 30.77 4.48
N ALA A 137 26.62 30.35 3.33
CA ALA A 137 26.26 29.05 2.75
C ALA A 137 27.46 28.45 2.02
N ASP A 138 27.85 27.26 2.49
CA ASP A 138 28.98 26.48 1.99
C ASP A 138 28.50 25.25 1.23
N ARG A 139 29.16 24.94 0.11
CA ARG A 139 28.77 23.83 -0.77
C ARG A 139 29.42 22.53 -0.30
N PHE A 140 28.65 21.45 -0.24
CA PHE A 140 29.16 20.09 -0.05
C PHE A 140 28.58 19.11 -1.08
N ALA A 141 29.06 17.87 -1.05
CA ALA A 141 28.58 16.80 -1.92
C ALA A 141 27.14 16.41 -1.55
N GLY A 142 26.16 17.03 -2.22
CA GLY A 142 24.72 16.78 -2.04
C GLY A 142 23.88 18.01 -1.68
N GLY A 143 24.50 19.17 -1.45
CA GLY A 143 23.75 20.36 -1.08
C GLY A 143 24.57 21.53 -0.52
N TRP A 144 23.93 22.32 0.36
CA TRP A 144 24.47 23.50 1.01
C TRP A 144 24.34 23.43 2.53
N SER A 145 25.39 23.81 3.26
CA SER A 145 25.35 24.05 4.70
C SER A 145 25.16 25.54 4.93
N VAL A 146 24.06 25.93 5.56
CA VAL A 146 23.65 27.32 5.77
C VAL A 146 23.64 27.64 7.26
N TYR A 147 24.35 28.68 7.65
CA TYR A 147 24.52 29.07 9.05
C TYR A 147 24.77 30.56 9.21
N ALA A 148 24.53 31.07 10.42
CA ALA A 148 24.94 32.40 10.83
C ALA A 148 26.43 32.39 11.21
N PRO A 149 27.29 33.16 10.51
CA PRO A 149 28.70 33.24 10.86
C PRO A 149 28.89 33.83 12.26
N VAL A 150 29.98 33.46 12.93
CA VAL A 150 30.42 34.10 14.18
C VAL A 150 31.64 34.93 13.86
N ASP A 151 31.60 36.20 14.24
CA ASP A 151 32.80 37.01 14.29
C ASP A 151 33.62 36.54 15.50
N VAL A 152 34.71 35.83 15.23
CA VAL A 152 35.71 35.46 16.22
C VAL A 152 36.88 36.41 16.05
N ASP A 153 37.32 37.07 17.12
CA ASP A 153 38.54 37.88 17.07
C ASP A 153 39.76 36.96 16.95
N GLU A 154 40.30 36.84 15.73
CA GLU A 154 41.48 36.02 15.43
C GLU A 154 42.74 36.47 16.19
N SER A 155 42.70 37.67 16.80
CA SER A 155 43.78 38.24 17.61
C SER A 155 43.83 37.67 19.03
N ASP A 156 42.76 37.03 19.50
CA ASP A 156 42.66 36.43 20.83
C ASP A 156 42.73 34.89 20.75
N PRO A 157 43.82 34.26 21.21
CA PRO A 157 43.99 32.80 21.25
C PRO A 157 42.92 32.06 22.07
N MET A 158 42.16 32.77 22.92
CA MET A 158 41.11 32.21 23.77
C MET A 158 39.68 32.42 23.23
N ALA A 159 39.51 33.15 22.13
CA ALA A 159 38.19 33.47 21.56
C ALA A 159 37.37 32.23 21.11
N PHE A 160 38.00 31.07 20.95
CA PHE A 160 37.31 29.81 20.67
C PHE A 160 36.44 29.32 21.85
N LEU A 161 36.75 29.71 23.09
CA LEU A 161 35.94 29.38 24.27
C LEU A 161 34.62 30.16 24.29
N ASP A 162 34.57 31.29 23.61
CA ASP A 162 33.40 32.16 23.50
C ASP A 162 32.51 31.80 22.29
N MET A 163 32.90 30.81 21.47
CA MET A 163 32.03 30.30 20.42
C MET A 163 30.80 29.61 21.04
N PRO A 164 29.57 30.07 20.72
CA PRO A 164 28.38 29.42 21.24
C PRO A 164 28.26 28.02 20.64
N VAL A 165 28.26 27.01 21.50
CA VAL A 165 28.01 25.59 21.15
C VAL A 165 26.51 25.31 21.10
N GLY A 166 26.09 24.37 20.26
CA GLY A 166 24.67 23.98 20.14
C GLY A 166 23.81 24.89 19.26
N ARG A 167 24.40 25.68 18.35
CA ARG A 167 23.65 26.53 17.42
C ARG A 167 23.05 25.75 16.27
N SER A 168 21.93 26.21 15.73
CA SER A 168 21.32 25.60 14.56
C SER A 168 22.19 25.82 13.31
N VAL A 169 22.45 24.73 12.58
CA VAL A 169 23.02 24.72 11.23
C VAL A 169 21.98 24.04 10.33
N PHE A 170 21.72 24.60 9.14
CA PHE A 170 20.72 24.08 8.23
C PHE A 170 21.38 23.42 7.02
N LEU A 171 21.15 22.13 6.83
CA LEU A 171 21.59 21.39 5.65
C LEU A 171 20.47 21.40 4.61
N VAL A 172 20.77 21.87 3.40
CA VAL A 172 19.83 22.02 2.29
C VAL A 172 20.26 21.12 1.15
N GLY A 173 19.47 20.08 0.85
CA GLY A 173 19.72 19.20 -0.29
C GLY A 173 19.38 19.86 -1.62
N ASP A 174 20.01 19.42 -2.71
CA ASP A 174 19.77 20.00 -4.05
C ASP A 174 18.30 19.92 -4.53
N THR A 175 17.46 19.07 -3.94
CA THR A 175 16.00 19.04 -4.23
C THR A 175 15.15 19.92 -3.32
N GLY A 176 15.76 20.69 -2.42
CA GLY A 176 15.06 21.61 -1.53
C GLY A 176 14.77 21.09 -0.12
N ARG A 177 15.18 19.87 0.24
CA ARG A 177 15.00 19.37 1.62
C ARG A 177 15.87 20.17 2.57
N VAL A 178 15.26 20.78 3.59
CA VAL A 178 15.96 21.50 4.67
C VAL A 178 15.91 20.69 5.96
N LYS A 179 17.08 20.30 6.48
CA LYS A 179 17.26 19.64 7.77
C LYS A 179 18.01 20.56 8.74
N GLU A 180 17.48 20.71 9.95
CA GLU A 180 18.17 21.41 11.03
C GLU A 180 19.07 20.42 11.79
N THR A 181 20.31 20.80 12.02
CA THR A 181 21.28 20.07 12.85
C THR A 181 21.93 21.03 13.84
N SER A 182 22.67 20.49 14.80
CA SER A 182 23.38 21.26 15.81
C SER A 182 24.85 21.43 15.40
N SER A 183 25.40 22.62 15.66
CA SER A 183 26.83 22.92 15.53
C SER A 183 27.72 22.10 16.47
N SER A 184 27.13 21.36 17.42
CA SER A 184 27.84 20.39 18.26
C SER A 184 28.17 19.10 17.52
N VAL A 185 27.57 18.85 16.35
CA VAL A 185 27.96 17.77 15.43
C VAL A 185 29.02 18.31 14.48
N PRO A 186 30.18 17.65 14.32
CA PRO A 186 31.20 18.08 13.37
C PRO A 186 30.60 18.28 11.96
N PRO A 187 30.89 19.38 11.26
CA PRO A 187 30.28 19.68 9.96
C PRO A 187 30.41 18.55 8.95
N GLN A 188 31.60 17.97 8.81
CA GLN A 188 31.85 16.83 7.92
C GLN A 188 30.94 15.63 8.24
N MET A 189 30.78 15.28 9.51
CA MET A 189 29.91 14.18 9.93
C MET A 189 28.43 14.50 9.65
N ALA A 190 27.99 15.74 9.89
CA ALA A 190 26.62 16.16 9.63
C ALA A 190 26.29 16.14 8.13
N GLU A 191 27.23 16.63 7.29
CA GLU A 191 27.15 16.61 5.84
C GLU A 191 27.12 15.17 5.30
N GLU A 192 28.05 14.31 5.74
CA GLU A 192 28.09 12.90 5.35
C GLU A 192 26.80 12.16 5.70
N MET A 193 26.26 12.36 6.92
CA MET A 193 25.02 11.75 7.35
C MET A 193 23.83 12.25 6.51
N PHE A 194 23.75 13.55 6.23
CA PHE A 194 22.69 14.10 5.38
C PHE A 194 22.77 13.58 3.95
N THR A 195 23.96 13.51 3.37
CA THR A 195 24.19 12.95 2.04
C THR A 195 23.81 11.47 2.00
N ALA A 196 24.15 10.70 3.03
CA ALA A 196 23.79 9.29 3.12
C ALA A 196 22.26 9.09 3.26
N GLU A 197 21.58 9.95 4.01
CA GLU A 197 20.10 9.96 4.10
C GLU A 197 19.44 10.24 2.75
N GLU A 198 19.91 11.27 2.04
CA GLU A 198 19.40 11.62 0.71
C GLU A 198 19.67 10.51 -0.31
N ALA A 199 20.87 9.92 -0.26
CA ALA A 199 21.24 8.78 -1.09
C ALA A 199 20.36 7.56 -0.79
N TYR A 200 20.11 7.24 0.49
CA TYR A 200 19.21 6.15 0.89
C TYR A 200 17.79 6.36 0.33
N VAL A 201 17.23 7.57 0.49
CA VAL A 201 15.89 7.87 0.00
C VAL A 201 15.79 7.70 -1.52
N ARG A 202 16.80 8.16 -2.27
CA ARG A 202 16.80 8.16 -3.75
C ARG A 202 17.41 6.91 -4.41
N ARG A 203 17.95 6.01 -3.60
CA ARG A 203 18.66 4.82 -4.07
C ARG A 203 17.83 4.04 -5.10
N ARG A 204 18.39 3.83 -6.29
CA ARG A 204 17.86 2.84 -7.24
C ARG A 204 18.20 1.45 -6.77
N LEU A 205 17.34 0.48 -7.04
CA LEU A 205 17.53 -0.89 -6.57
C LEU A 205 18.44 -1.65 -7.53
N ASP A 206 19.28 -2.54 -6.99
CA ASP A 206 20.23 -3.36 -7.75
C ASP A 206 19.53 -4.20 -8.85
N GLY A 207 18.28 -4.62 -8.62
CA GLY A 207 17.46 -5.34 -9.60
C GLY A 207 16.94 -4.46 -10.75
N GLU A 208 16.77 -3.15 -10.54
CA GLU A 208 16.41 -2.22 -11.60
C GLU A 208 17.61 -1.81 -12.44
N GLU A 209 18.79 -1.71 -11.82
CA GLU A 209 20.06 -1.53 -12.51
C GLU A 209 20.34 -2.74 -13.41
N PHE A 210 20.19 -3.96 -12.88
CA PHE A 210 20.28 -5.18 -13.66
C PHE A 210 19.26 -5.26 -14.82
N MET A 211 17.99 -4.89 -14.58
CA MET A 211 16.97 -4.90 -15.64
C MET A 211 17.17 -3.79 -16.68
N ALA A 212 17.68 -2.62 -16.28
CA ALA A 212 18.04 -1.54 -17.19
C ALA A 212 19.26 -1.93 -18.04
N ASP A 213 20.30 -2.49 -17.41
CA ASP A 213 21.49 -3.02 -18.09
C ASP A 213 21.11 -4.14 -19.06
N LEU A 214 20.21 -5.04 -18.66
CA LEU A 214 19.69 -6.11 -19.50
C LEU A 214 18.86 -5.57 -20.67
N GLN A 215 18.03 -4.55 -20.44
CA GLN A 215 17.25 -3.87 -21.50
C GLN A 215 18.18 -3.18 -22.50
N ASP A 216 19.20 -2.47 -22.03
CA ASP A 216 20.20 -1.80 -22.87
C ASP A 216 21.06 -2.81 -23.64
N GLU A 217 21.37 -3.97 -23.06
CA GLU A 217 22.08 -5.06 -23.72
C GLU A 217 21.20 -5.76 -24.78
N VAL A 218 19.93 -6.03 -24.48
CA VAL A 218 18.97 -6.59 -25.43
C VAL A 218 18.70 -5.62 -26.59
N ALA A 219 18.60 -4.31 -26.32
CA ALA A 219 18.46 -3.28 -27.34
C ALA A 219 19.72 -3.23 -28.25
N ARG A 220 20.92 -3.34 -27.66
CA ARG A 220 22.18 -3.43 -28.40
C ARG A 220 22.22 -4.69 -29.29
N LEU A 221 21.87 -5.86 -28.78
CA LEU A 221 21.86 -7.10 -29.56
C LEU A 221 20.79 -7.11 -30.67
N SER A 222 19.63 -6.50 -30.41
CA SER A 222 18.55 -6.37 -31.40
C SER A 222 18.91 -5.42 -32.55
N SER A 223 19.79 -4.44 -32.30
CA SER A 223 20.29 -3.53 -33.34
C SER A 223 21.32 -4.16 -34.29
N GLY A 224 21.82 -5.38 -33.98
CA GLY A 224 22.82 -6.10 -34.78
C GLY A 224 22.34 -7.41 -35.42
N ALA A 225 21.12 -7.89 -35.15
CA ALA A 225 20.65 -9.20 -35.60
C ALA A 225 19.56 -9.09 -36.68
N GLU A 226 19.91 -9.41 -37.94
CA GLU A 226 18.93 -9.76 -38.97
C GLU A 226 18.37 -11.17 -38.71
N GLY A 227 17.23 -11.26 -38.00
CA GLY A 227 16.40 -12.48 -37.96
C GLY A 227 15.72 -12.78 -36.62
N PRO A 228 14.50 -13.35 -36.61
CA PRO A 228 13.72 -13.54 -35.39
C PRO A 228 14.18 -14.80 -34.64
N ALA A 229 14.97 -14.63 -33.59
CA ALA A 229 15.21 -15.67 -32.61
C ALA A 229 14.11 -15.63 -31.54
N GLY A 230 13.30 -16.68 -31.48
CA GLY A 230 12.28 -16.88 -30.45
C GLY A 230 12.92 -17.10 -29.09
N ILE A 231 12.49 -16.30 -28.11
CA ILE A 231 12.60 -16.63 -26.70
C ILE A 231 11.17 -16.69 -26.15
N ALA A 232 10.79 -17.88 -25.74
CA ALA A 232 9.50 -18.20 -25.17
C ALA A 232 9.36 -17.64 -23.74
N SER A 233 8.18 -17.09 -23.45
CA SER A 233 7.49 -17.12 -22.16
C SER A 233 8.37 -16.97 -20.90
N PHE A 234 8.65 -15.72 -20.52
CA PHE A 234 9.03 -15.37 -19.16
C PHE A 234 8.07 -14.29 -18.65
N THR A 235 7.30 -14.60 -17.61
CA THR A 235 6.41 -13.62 -16.97
C THR A 235 7.26 -12.75 -16.07
N VAL A 236 7.70 -11.59 -16.58
CA VAL A 236 8.32 -10.56 -15.75
C VAL A 236 7.21 -9.79 -15.06
N GLU A 237 7.27 -9.70 -13.73
CA GLU A 237 6.53 -8.66 -13.03
C GLU A 237 6.88 -7.31 -13.65
N THR A 238 5.87 -6.56 -14.07
CA THR A 238 6.15 -5.25 -14.64
C THR A 238 6.86 -4.39 -13.58
N PRO A 239 7.87 -3.57 -13.93
CA PRO A 239 8.61 -2.77 -12.96
C PRO A 239 7.70 -1.95 -12.01
N SER A 240 6.55 -1.50 -12.51
CA SER A 240 5.56 -0.77 -11.72
C SER A 240 4.85 -1.62 -10.64
N GLU A 241 4.59 -2.90 -10.89
CA GLU A 241 3.93 -3.78 -9.91
C GLU A 241 4.91 -4.15 -8.78
N ALA A 242 6.18 -4.40 -9.11
CA ALA A 242 7.25 -4.62 -8.14
C ALA A 242 7.49 -3.39 -7.24
N ILE A 243 7.57 -2.18 -7.81
CA ILE A 243 7.69 -0.93 -7.05
C ILE A 243 6.48 -0.71 -6.12
N ALA A 244 5.27 -1.04 -6.57
CA ALA A 244 4.07 -0.91 -5.74
C ALA A 244 4.08 -1.90 -4.56
N ALA A 245 4.45 -3.16 -4.80
CA ALA A 245 4.62 -4.16 -3.75
C ALA A 245 5.67 -3.71 -2.72
N ARG A 246 6.75 -3.09 -3.19
CA ARG A 246 7.82 -2.51 -2.37
C ARG A 246 7.35 -1.37 -1.46
N ALA A 247 6.67 -0.39 -2.06
CA ALA A 247 6.12 0.74 -1.33
C ALA A 247 5.10 0.27 -0.28
N GLN A 248 4.33 -0.78 -0.59
CA GLN A 248 3.41 -1.41 0.34
C GLN A 248 4.15 -2.17 1.46
N ALA A 249 5.24 -2.87 1.13
CA ALA A 249 6.00 -3.65 2.10
C ALA A 249 6.67 -2.79 3.19
N LEU A 250 7.03 -1.53 2.87
CA LEU A 250 7.57 -0.58 3.85
C LEU A 250 6.54 -0.08 4.89
N LEU A 251 5.23 -0.20 4.63
CA LEU A 251 4.20 0.27 5.56
C LEU A 251 4.19 -0.53 6.86
N GLY A 252 4.47 -1.83 6.80
CA GLY A 252 4.54 -2.71 7.98
C GLY A 252 5.65 -2.25 8.95
N PRO A 253 6.92 -2.17 8.50
CA PRO A 253 8.01 -1.61 9.29
C PRO A 253 7.73 -0.20 9.80
N ILE A 254 7.17 0.70 8.98
CA ILE A 254 6.80 2.05 9.44
C ILE A 254 5.80 1.98 10.60
N ALA A 255 4.72 1.21 10.45
CA ALA A 255 3.72 1.06 11.51
C ALA A 255 4.31 0.44 12.78
N GLN A 256 5.23 -0.51 12.65
CA GLN A 256 5.96 -1.11 13.77
C GLN A 256 6.82 -0.07 14.50
N GLN A 257 7.62 0.72 13.77
CA GLN A 257 8.47 1.75 14.36
C GLN A 257 7.63 2.82 15.07
N LEU A 258 6.48 3.20 14.51
CA LEU A 258 5.54 4.11 15.17
C LEU A 258 4.97 3.49 16.44
N ALA A 259 4.55 2.23 16.40
CA ALA A 259 3.98 1.52 17.55
C ALA A 259 4.95 1.47 18.76
N LEU A 260 6.26 1.38 18.51
CA LEU A 260 7.29 1.39 19.56
C LEU A 260 7.39 2.73 20.32
N LEU A 261 6.86 3.81 19.77
CA LEU A 261 6.83 5.14 20.40
C LEU A 261 5.61 5.31 21.33
N GLY A 262 4.70 4.34 21.34
CA GLY A 262 3.45 4.44 22.08
C GLY A 262 3.65 4.36 23.60
N PRO A 263 2.90 5.15 24.38
CA PRO A 263 2.97 5.10 25.84
C PRO A 263 2.45 3.76 26.38
N PRO A 264 2.98 3.23 27.49
CA PRO A 264 2.54 1.94 28.04
C PRO A 264 1.01 1.84 28.15
N GLY A 265 0.41 0.79 27.58
CA GLY A 265 -1.04 0.57 27.61
C GLY A 265 -1.84 1.41 26.60
N TRP A 266 -1.25 1.75 25.46
CA TRP A 266 -1.99 2.32 24.32
C TRP A 266 -2.81 1.25 23.59
N ASP A 267 -4.00 1.64 23.10
CA ASP A 267 -4.95 0.74 22.43
C ASP A 267 -4.99 0.95 20.90
N SER A 268 -4.80 2.19 20.45
CA SER A 268 -4.73 2.50 19.03
C SER A 268 -3.84 3.70 18.76
N PHE A 269 -3.41 3.88 17.52
CA PHE A 269 -2.81 5.14 17.09
C PHE A 269 -3.32 5.56 15.72
N THR A 270 -3.24 6.86 15.48
CA THR A 270 -3.36 7.46 14.15
C THR A 270 -2.09 8.24 13.84
N ALA A 271 -1.55 8.04 12.66
CA ALA A 271 -0.39 8.76 12.17
C ALA A 271 -0.72 9.39 10.81
N THR A 272 -0.50 10.68 10.69
CA THR A 272 -0.69 11.44 9.45
C THR A 272 0.62 12.10 9.06
N PHE A 273 1.07 11.82 7.84
CA PHE A 273 2.29 12.38 7.27
C PHE A 273 1.92 13.24 6.07
N SER A 274 2.20 14.54 6.10
CA SER A 274 2.09 15.45 4.96
C SER A 274 3.47 15.80 4.46
N PHE A 275 3.91 15.16 3.36
CA PHE A 275 5.30 15.21 2.92
C PHE A 275 5.41 15.75 1.48
N THR A 276 6.43 16.57 1.26
CA THR A 276 6.85 17.13 -0.03
C THR A 276 8.38 17.05 -0.13
N VAL A 277 8.98 17.46 -1.24
CA VAL A 277 10.45 17.52 -1.36
C VAL A 277 11.13 18.52 -0.41
N SER A 278 10.45 19.61 -0.01
CA SER A 278 11.06 20.69 0.78
C SER A 278 10.38 20.92 2.14
N GLY A 279 9.21 20.35 2.37
CA GLY A 279 8.45 20.48 3.61
C GLY A 279 7.78 19.20 4.07
N GLU A 280 7.71 19.03 5.38
CA GLU A 280 7.11 17.88 6.02
C GLU A 280 6.46 18.26 7.34
N VAL A 281 5.33 17.62 7.61
CA VAL A 281 4.64 17.62 8.89
C VAL A 281 4.22 16.18 9.16
N ALA A 282 4.49 15.71 10.37
CA ALA A 282 4.07 14.41 10.86
C ALA A 282 3.32 14.60 12.18
N GLN A 283 2.18 13.94 12.31
CA GLN A 283 1.41 13.91 13.54
C GLN A 283 1.14 12.46 13.90
N LEU A 284 1.52 12.07 15.11
CA LEU A 284 1.27 10.74 15.65
C LEU A 284 0.50 10.90 16.96
N ARG A 285 -0.69 10.30 17.04
CA ARG A 285 -1.55 10.34 18.22
C ARG A 285 -1.89 8.93 18.65
N PHE A 286 -1.62 8.64 19.91
CA PHE A 286 -2.02 7.39 20.56
C PHE A 286 -3.28 7.60 21.37
N ARG A 287 -4.18 6.64 21.34
CA ARG A 287 -5.27 6.54 22.29
C ARG A 287 -4.89 5.58 23.40
N SER A 288 -4.90 6.06 24.64
CA SER A 288 -4.69 5.25 25.84
C SER A 288 -5.73 5.63 26.89
N ALA A 289 -6.48 4.65 27.39
CA ALA A 289 -7.50 4.84 28.42
C ALA A 289 -8.50 5.98 28.13
N GLY A 290 -8.89 6.14 26.85
CA GLY A 290 -9.82 7.17 26.40
C GLY A 290 -9.24 8.59 26.28
N ARG A 291 -7.93 8.76 26.43
CA ARG A 291 -7.21 10.02 26.16
C ARG A 291 -6.34 9.89 24.93
N ASP A 292 -6.27 10.95 24.14
CA ASP A 292 -5.36 11.04 23.00
C ASP A 292 -4.05 11.73 23.46
N VAL A 293 -2.91 11.08 23.21
CA VAL A 293 -1.56 11.55 23.53
C VAL A 293 -0.80 11.74 22.22
N GLU A 294 -0.35 12.95 21.96
CA GLU A 294 0.46 13.27 20.78
C GLU A 294 1.94 13.02 21.05
N VAL A 295 2.60 12.33 20.12
CA VAL A 295 4.01 11.94 20.20
C VAL A 295 4.73 12.45 18.95
N LEU A 296 5.94 12.97 19.13
CA LEU A 296 6.77 13.40 18.01
C LEU A 296 7.29 12.20 17.24
N VAL A 297 7.22 12.24 15.91
CA VAL A 297 7.84 11.22 15.07
C VAL A 297 9.34 11.50 14.96
N PRO A 298 10.22 10.57 15.35
CA PRO A 298 11.66 10.73 15.20
C PRO A 298 12.08 10.80 13.73
N GLU A 299 13.18 11.51 13.47
CA GLU A 299 13.75 11.65 12.13
C GLU A 299 14.06 10.30 11.47
N GLN A 300 14.48 9.31 12.27
CA GLN A 300 14.76 7.94 11.81
C GLN A 300 13.51 7.32 11.15
N THR A 301 12.35 7.44 11.79
CA THR A 301 11.09 6.91 11.23
C THR A 301 10.63 7.74 10.04
N ALA A 302 10.84 9.06 10.06
CA ALA A 302 10.54 9.93 8.93
C ALA A 302 11.34 9.53 7.67
N LEU A 303 12.60 9.08 7.80
CA LEU A 303 13.39 8.58 6.67
C LEU A 303 12.75 7.37 5.97
N LEU A 304 12.18 6.41 6.72
CA LEU A 304 11.44 5.29 6.12
C LEU A 304 10.21 5.78 5.36
N VAL A 305 9.48 6.75 5.92
CA VAL A 305 8.32 7.35 5.25
C VAL A 305 8.74 8.10 3.97
N ARG A 306 9.86 8.85 4.00
CA ARG A 306 10.41 9.51 2.80
C ARG A 306 10.80 8.49 1.73
N ARG A 307 11.43 7.38 2.13
CA ARG A 307 11.78 6.28 1.23
C ARG A 307 10.53 5.65 0.60
N GLN A 308 9.49 5.40 1.40
CA GLN A 308 8.21 4.88 0.92
C GLN A 308 7.57 5.85 -0.08
N ARG A 309 7.56 7.15 0.21
CA ARG A 309 7.05 8.19 -0.70
C ARG A 309 7.84 8.23 -2.00
N HIS A 310 9.17 8.11 -1.94
CA HIS A 310 10.02 8.13 -3.12
C HIS A 310 9.74 6.92 -4.04
N LEU A 311 9.51 5.74 -3.48
CA LEU A 311 9.05 4.58 -4.25
C LEU A 311 7.65 4.82 -4.83
N ALA A 312 6.72 5.37 -4.04
CA ALA A 312 5.39 5.72 -4.52
C ALA A 312 5.41 6.75 -5.65
N ALA A 313 6.39 7.65 -5.69
CA ALA A 313 6.56 8.63 -6.75
C ALA A 313 6.76 8.02 -8.15
N ARG A 314 7.23 6.76 -8.19
CA ARG A 314 7.49 6.00 -9.42
C ARG A 314 6.29 5.14 -9.84
N MET A 315 5.24 5.09 -9.01
CA MET A 315 3.98 4.46 -9.36
C MET A 315 3.16 5.38 -10.29
N PRO A 316 2.21 4.85 -11.07
CA PRO A 316 1.40 5.66 -11.99
C PRO A 316 0.61 6.80 -11.34
N ALA A 317 0.28 6.68 -10.05
CA ALA A 317 -0.41 7.72 -9.29
C ALA A 317 0.51 8.88 -8.86
N GLY A 318 1.83 8.71 -8.96
CA GLY A 318 2.83 9.65 -8.45
C GLY A 318 2.90 9.66 -6.93
N PRO A 319 3.66 10.61 -6.33
CA PRO A 319 3.82 10.64 -4.88
C PRO A 319 2.53 11.08 -4.22
N TRP A 320 2.15 10.44 -3.13
CA TRP A 320 1.06 10.94 -2.29
C TRP A 320 1.47 12.26 -1.61
N TRP A 321 0.49 13.09 -1.26
CA TRP A 321 0.71 14.28 -0.44
C TRP A 321 0.53 13.98 1.04
N ARG A 322 -0.46 13.13 1.37
CA ARG A 322 -0.62 12.61 2.72
C ARG A 322 -0.68 11.09 2.76
N LEU A 323 -0.01 10.52 3.75
CA LEU A 323 -0.13 9.11 4.15
C LEU A 323 -0.83 9.08 5.51
N LEU A 324 -1.96 8.39 5.58
CA LEU A 324 -2.70 8.18 6.81
C LEU A 324 -2.56 6.71 7.20
N LEU A 325 -2.07 6.48 8.41
CA LEU A 325 -1.98 5.17 9.02
C LEU A 325 -2.82 5.16 10.28
N SER A 326 -3.68 4.16 10.43
CA SER A 326 -4.36 3.91 11.69
C SER A 326 -4.16 2.46 12.08
N LEU A 327 -3.86 2.25 13.36
CA LEU A 327 -3.72 0.93 13.93
C LEU A 327 -4.63 0.84 15.13
N GLY A 328 -5.58 -0.10 15.10
CA GLY A 328 -6.43 -0.44 16.23
C GLY A 328 -6.03 -1.78 16.81
N HIS A 329 -5.69 -1.81 18.09
CA HIS A 329 -5.41 -3.03 18.85
C HIS A 329 -6.43 -3.20 19.97
N THR A 330 -7.09 -4.35 20.02
CA THR A 330 -7.98 -4.72 21.12
C THR A 330 -7.44 -6.01 21.71
N ALA A 331 -7.25 -6.08 23.03
CA ALA A 331 -6.69 -7.24 23.70
C ALA A 331 -7.45 -8.53 23.31
N GLY A 332 -6.71 -9.54 22.82
CA GLY A 332 -7.28 -10.81 22.32
C GLY A 332 -7.73 -10.80 20.85
N THR A 333 -7.57 -9.69 20.14
CA THR A 333 -7.83 -9.51 18.71
C THR A 333 -6.60 -8.89 18.03
N ASN A 334 -6.46 -9.09 16.72
CA ASN A 334 -5.25 -8.63 16.02
C ASN A 334 -5.30 -7.14 15.77
N ALA A 335 -4.12 -6.55 15.71
CA ALA A 335 -3.95 -5.18 15.28
C ALA A 335 -4.33 -5.05 13.80
N VAL A 336 -5.36 -4.26 13.50
CA VAL A 336 -5.73 -3.95 12.11
C VAL A 336 -5.05 -2.63 11.73
N ILE A 337 -4.19 -2.69 10.70
CA ILE A 337 -3.57 -1.52 10.10
C ILE A 337 -4.41 -1.11 8.90
N ALA A 338 -4.96 0.10 8.91
CA ALA A 338 -5.56 0.72 7.75
C ALA A 338 -4.64 1.82 7.21
N THR A 339 -4.43 1.79 5.89
CA THR A 339 -3.59 2.75 5.18
C THR A 339 -4.40 3.46 4.11
N GLU A 340 -4.29 4.78 4.07
CA GLU A 340 -4.90 5.61 3.05
C GLU A 340 -3.86 6.58 2.48
N TYR A 341 -3.89 6.75 1.16
CA TYR A 341 -3.09 7.75 0.45
C TYR A 341 -4.01 8.88 -0.01
N ASP A 342 -3.65 10.11 0.32
CA ASP A 342 -4.37 11.31 -0.11
C ASP A 342 -3.53 12.08 -1.15
N TYR A 343 -4.13 12.26 -2.32
CA TYR A 343 -3.58 12.98 -3.46
C TYR A 343 -4.15 14.41 -3.61
N GLY A 344 -4.86 14.89 -2.58
CA GLY A 344 -5.44 16.24 -2.56
C GLY A 344 -6.81 16.30 -3.22
N ASP A 345 -7.60 15.22 -3.18
CA ASP A 345 -8.96 15.25 -3.72
C ASP A 345 -9.85 16.26 -2.96
N ARG A 346 -9.49 16.53 -1.69
CA ARG A 346 -10.08 17.56 -0.84
C ARG A 346 -8.99 18.43 -0.21
N PRO A 347 -9.31 19.69 0.16
CA PRO A 347 -8.38 20.54 0.91
C PRO A 347 -7.92 19.86 2.21
N PHE A 348 -6.62 19.98 2.49
CA PHE A 348 -6.05 19.45 3.73
C PHE A 348 -6.47 20.31 4.93
N PRO A 349 -6.67 19.69 6.12
CA PRO A 349 -6.80 20.43 7.38
C PRO A 349 -5.57 21.29 7.64
N ASP A 350 -5.75 22.42 8.32
CA ASP A 350 -4.68 23.39 8.59
C ASP A 350 -3.47 22.76 9.30
N ASP A 351 -3.71 21.85 10.25
CA ASP A 351 -2.66 21.14 10.98
C ASP A 351 -1.74 20.29 10.08
N HIS A 352 -2.23 19.93 8.88
CA HIS A 352 -1.56 19.05 7.93
C HIS A 352 -1.24 19.78 6.61
N LEU A 353 -1.54 21.07 6.51
CA LEU A 353 -1.32 21.89 5.32
C LEU A 353 0.06 22.54 5.40
N LEU A 354 0.92 22.22 4.43
CA LEU A 354 2.26 22.79 4.34
C LEU A 354 2.22 24.19 3.72
N ALA A 355 3.31 24.95 3.83
CA ALA A 355 3.40 26.26 3.19
C ALA A 355 3.27 26.14 1.64
N PRO A 356 2.71 27.16 0.94
CA PRO A 356 2.55 27.14 -0.51
C PRO A 356 3.82 26.84 -1.30
N GLY A 357 4.98 27.33 -0.82
CA GLY A 357 6.29 27.08 -1.43
C GLY A 357 6.62 25.60 -1.55
N ASN A 358 6.27 24.82 -0.52
CA ASN A 358 6.58 23.38 -0.47
C ASN A 358 5.84 22.59 -1.57
N TYR A 359 4.60 22.98 -1.87
CA TYR A 359 3.83 22.36 -2.96
C TYR A 359 4.33 22.76 -4.35
N ARG A 360 4.82 24.00 -4.52
CA ARG A 360 5.44 24.44 -5.78
C ARG A 360 6.73 23.66 -6.05
N ASP A 361 7.59 23.54 -5.04
CA ASP A 361 8.84 22.79 -5.16
C ASP A 361 8.58 21.31 -5.50
N ASP A 362 7.56 20.71 -4.88
CA ASP A 362 7.22 19.31 -5.15
C ASP A 362 6.61 19.08 -6.53
N LEU A 363 5.77 20.00 -7.02
CA LEU A 363 5.25 19.94 -8.38
C LEU A 363 6.34 20.16 -9.44
N ALA A 364 7.38 20.93 -9.11
CA ALA A 364 8.55 21.08 -9.97
C ALA A 364 9.40 19.79 -10.00
N ALA A 365 9.59 19.15 -8.84
CA ALA A 365 10.35 17.91 -8.73
C ALA A 365 9.60 16.69 -9.29
N TYR A 366 8.28 16.64 -9.10
CA TYR A 366 7.41 15.58 -9.58
C TYR A 366 6.23 16.16 -10.37
N PRO A 367 6.44 16.53 -11.65
CA PRO A 367 5.38 17.05 -12.51
C PRO A 367 4.21 16.07 -12.64
N ARG A 368 2.98 16.57 -12.53
CA ARG A 368 1.75 15.76 -12.59
C ARG A 368 0.87 16.18 -13.76
N ALA A 369 0.20 15.21 -14.38
CA ALA A 369 -0.76 15.48 -15.45
C ALA A 369 -1.99 16.25 -14.96
N GLN A 370 -2.40 16.04 -13.70
CA GLN A 370 -3.53 16.72 -13.08
C GLN A 370 -3.19 17.09 -11.64
N THR A 371 -3.31 18.37 -11.30
CA THR A 371 -3.20 18.88 -9.92
C THR A 371 -4.56 19.42 -9.49
N PRO A 372 -5.07 19.06 -8.31
CA PRO A 372 -6.33 19.59 -7.80
C PRO A 372 -6.37 21.13 -7.84
N ALA A 373 -7.52 21.69 -8.23
CA ALA A 373 -7.65 23.14 -8.44
C ALA A 373 -7.38 23.94 -7.15
N TRP A 374 -7.85 23.45 -6.00
CA TRP A 374 -7.60 24.10 -4.71
C TRP A 374 -6.11 24.12 -4.36
N LEU A 375 -5.38 23.05 -4.66
CA LEU A 375 -3.96 22.93 -4.35
C LEU A 375 -3.13 23.82 -5.28
N SER A 376 -3.51 23.90 -6.55
CA SER A 376 -2.90 24.82 -7.51
C SER A 376 -3.11 26.29 -7.10
N ALA A 377 -4.33 26.65 -6.68
CA ALA A 377 -4.62 28.00 -6.18
C ALA A 377 -3.86 28.31 -4.88
N TYR A 378 -3.80 27.37 -3.95
CA TYR A 378 -3.05 27.51 -2.71
C TYR A 378 -1.53 27.65 -2.96
N ALA A 379 -0.96 26.79 -3.81
CA ALA A 379 0.45 26.85 -4.22
C ALA A 379 0.79 28.17 -4.95
N ALA A 380 -0.16 28.76 -5.69
CA ALA A 380 0.00 30.08 -6.29
C ALA A 380 -0.10 31.27 -5.30
N GLY A 381 -0.39 31.01 -4.02
CA GLY A 381 -0.51 32.04 -2.96
C GLY A 381 -1.95 32.41 -2.58
N GLY A 382 -2.95 31.65 -3.04
CA GLY A 382 -4.34 31.81 -2.60
C GLY A 382 -4.53 31.41 -1.14
N ARG A 383 -5.32 32.20 -0.38
CA ARG A 383 -5.71 31.86 1.00
C ARG A 383 -6.43 30.50 0.99
N GLY A 384 -5.99 29.56 1.84
CA GLY A 384 -6.60 28.23 1.96
C GLY A 384 -8.11 28.31 2.23
N PRO A 385 -8.91 27.32 1.77
CA PRO A 385 -10.35 27.35 1.97
C PRO A 385 -10.67 27.09 3.45
N GLY A 386 -11.21 28.11 4.13
CA GLY A 386 -11.77 27.96 5.47
C GLY A 386 -12.93 26.97 5.51
N PRO A 387 -13.24 26.37 6.68
CA PRO A 387 -14.22 25.29 6.78
C PRO A 387 -15.63 25.77 6.38
N ALA A 388 -16.18 25.16 5.33
CA ALA A 388 -17.59 25.29 5.00
C ALA A 388 -18.40 24.32 5.88
N SER A 389 -19.31 24.87 6.69
CA SER A 389 -20.24 24.13 7.55
C SER A 389 -21.09 23.12 6.74
N PRO A 390 -21.27 21.89 7.22
CA PRO A 390 -22.23 20.95 6.62
C PRO A 390 -23.68 21.38 6.90
N PRO A 391 -24.62 21.26 5.94
CA PRO A 391 -26.04 21.46 6.21
C PRO A 391 -26.61 20.27 7.00
N ALA A 392 -27.43 20.60 8.01
CA ALA A 392 -28.04 19.66 8.95
C ALA A 392 -29.00 18.65 8.30
N PRO A 393 -29.07 17.40 8.78
CA PRO A 393 -30.06 16.43 8.31
C PRO A 393 -31.45 16.72 8.90
N ARG A 394 -32.45 16.83 8.02
CA ARG A 394 -33.85 17.03 8.36
C ARG A 394 -34.51 15.67 8.65
N ALA A 395 -35.04 15.50 9.86
CA ALA A 395 -35.75 14.32 10.32
C ALA A 395 -37.08 14.11 9.57
N ALA A 396 -37.42 12.87 9.26
CA ALA A 396 -38.76 12.45 8.87
C ALA A 396 -39.16 11.18 9.66
N ALA A 397 -40.39 11.23 10.15
CA ALA A 397 -40.95 10.44 11.24
C ALA A 397 -41.44 9.04 10.83
N ALA A 398 -41.54 8.16 11.83
CA ALA A 398 -42.19 6.85 11.76
C ALA A 398 -43.71 6.94 11.58
N PRO A 399 -44.34 5.84 11.11
CA PRO A 399 -45.48 5.33 11.89
C PRO A 399 -45.58 3.79 11.98
N ALA A 400 -46.24 3.34 13.04
CA ALA A 400 -46.95 2.06 13.24
C ALA A 400 -48.33 2.42 13.89
N PRO A 401 -49.34 1.53 14.10
CA PRO A 401 -49.52 0.11 13.72
C PRO A 401 -50.97 -0.31 13.23
N ALA A 402 -51.14 -1.62 12.93
CA ALA A 402 -52.34 -2.52 13.01
C ALA A 402 -53.45 -2.51 11.91
N PRO A 403 -54.37 -3.53 11.79
CA PRO A 403 -54.38 -4.98 12.12
C PRO A 403 -54.91 -5.90 10.96
N ALA A 404 -55.05 -7.22 11.22
CA ALA A 404 -55.48 -8.32 10.32
C ALA A 404 -57.00 -8.36 9.98
N PRO A 405 -57.44 -9.20 9.01
CA PRO A 405 -58.21 -10.41 9.37
C PRO A 405 -57.91 -11.69 8.54
N SER A 406 -58.64 -12.76 8.91
CA SER A 406 -58.37 -14.20 8.80
C SER A 406 -59.05 -14.93 7.61
N ALA A 407 -58.42 -16.05 7.18
CA ALA A 407 -58.91 -17.33 6.59
C ALA A 407 -59.82 -17.30 5.32
N ALA A 408 -59.78 -18.23 4.35
CA ALA A 408 -59.38 -19.65 4.24
C ALA A 408 -59.23 -20.03 2.71
N PRO A 409 -59.26 -21.31 2.26
CA PRO A 409 -58.41 -22.47 2.56
C PRO A 409 -57.66 -23.00 1.30
N SER A 410 -56.65 -23.85 1.53
CA SER A 410 -55.92 -24.62 0.50
C SER A 410 -56.79 -25.69 -0.18
N PRO A 411 -56.41 -26.12 -1.40
CA PRO A 411 -56.50 -27.52 -1.77
C PRO A 411 -55.08 -28.10 -1.86
N ALA A 412 -54.82 -29.08 -1.00
CA ALA A 412 -53.74 -30.02 -1.20
C ALA A 412 -54.03 -30.85 -2.46
N ARG A 413 -53.01 -31.09 -3.30
CA ARG A 413 -52.88 -32.35 -4.01
C ARG A 413 -51.47 -32.62 -4.52
N SER A 414 -51.09 -33.87 -4.26
CA SER A 414 -50.11 -34.69 -4.94
C SER A 414 -48.64 -34.48 -4.60
N SER A 415 -48.26 -35.19 -3.54
CA SER A 415 -46.95 -35.82 -3.37
C SER A 415 -46.59 -36.66 -4.60
N ALA A 416 -45.78 -36.09 -5.50
CA ALA A 416 -44.84 -36.87 -6.27
C ALA A 416 -43.64 -37.20 -5.37
N PRO A 417 -42.94 -38.34 -5.53
CA PRO A 417 -41.72 -38.59 -4.78
C PRO A 417 -40.76 -37.42 -5.06
N PRO A 418 -40.16 -36.77 -4.04
CA PRO A 418 -39.31 -35.63 -4.31
C PRO A 418 -38.17 -36.14 -5.19
N ALA A 419 -38.06 -35.61 -6.40
CA ALA A 419 -36.77 -35.59 -7.06
C ALA A 419 -35.81 -35.01 -6.01
N GLU A 420 -34.79 -35.76 -5.65
CA GLU A 420 -33.80 -35.36 -4.65
C GLU A 420 -33.06 -34.14 -5.21
N TYR A 421 -33.64 -32.97 -4.97
CA TYR A 421 -32.99 -31.73 -5.29
C TYR A 421 -31.85 -31.55 -4.28
N PRO A 422 -30.71 -31.02 -4.70
CA PRO A 422 -29.69 -30.63 -3.75
C PRO A 422 -30.32 -29.57 -2.83
N VAL A 423 -30.47 -29.89 -1.54
CA VAL A 423 -30.94 -28.97 -0.51
C VAL A 423 -29.81 -28.81 0.51
N LEU A 424 -29.47 -27.55 0.80
CA LEU A 424 -28.57 -27.18 1.88
C LEU A 424 -29.40 -26.48 2.95
N ASP A 425 -29.53 -27.09 4.12
CA ASP A 425 -30.11 -26.46 5.31
C ASP A 425 -29.12 -26.57 6.46
N THR A 426 -28.48 -25.46 6.79
CA THR A 426 -27.39 -25.40 7.77
C THR A 426 -27.35 -24.04 8.45
N THR A 427 -26.41 -23.84 9.37
CA THR A 427 -26.21 -22.56 10.06
C THR A 427 -24.81 -22.01 9.74
N VAL A 428 -24.76 -20.80 9.18
CA VAL A 428 -23.52 -20.09 8.83
C VAL A 428 -23.46 -18.78 9.61
N GLY A 429 -22.48 -18.65 10.50
CA GLY A 429 -22.32 -17.44 11.34
C GLY A 429 -23.51 -17.15 12.26
N GLY A 430 -24.11 -18.21 12.83
CA GLY A 430 -25.27 -18.11 13.72
C GLY A 430 -26.60 -17.80 13.03
N LYS A 431 -26.64 -17.76 11.70
CA LYS A 431 -27.86 -17.55 10.89
C LYS A 431 -28.14 -18.79 10.07
N ARG A 432 -29.42 -19.19 10.00
CA ARG A 432 -29.86 -20.29 9.13
C ARG A 432 -29.63 -19.92 7.66
N LEU A 433 -28.97 -20.81 6.94
CA LEU A 433 -28.78 -20.79 5.49
C LEU A 433 -29.58 -21.97 4.92
N HIS A 434 -30.63 -21.66 4.16
CA HIS A 434 -31.41 -22.62 3.40
C HIS A 434 -31.23 -22.31 1.92
N ALA A 435 -30.83 -23.29 1.11
CA ALA A 435 -30.67 -23.12 -0.33
C ALA A 435 -31.12 -24.37 -1.08
N ASP A 436 -32.03 -24.18 -2.03
CA ASP A 436 -32.52 -25.19 -2.96
C ASP A 436 -32.74 -24.55 -4.34
N PRO A 437 -33.08 -25.33 -5.39
CA PRO A 437 -33.28 -24.80 -6.74
C PRO A 437 -34.44 -23.79 -6.91
N ARG A 438 -35.20 -23.49 -5.84
CA ARG A 438 -36.31 -22.53 -5.85
C ARG A 438 -35.99 -21.28 -5.04
N VAL A 439 -35.31 -21.41 -3.91
CA VAL A 439 -35.10 -20.29 -2.98
C VAL A 439 -33.74 -20.35 -2.29
N ILE A 440 -33.12 -19.18 -2.09
CA ILE A 440 -31.99 -19.00 -1.17
C ILE A 440 -32.41 -18.07 -0.04
N THR A 441 -32.30 -18.56 1.18
CA THR A 441 -32.60 -17.84 2.42
C THR A 441 -31.36 -17.79 3.30
N TYR A 442 -30.99 -16.60 3.76
CA TYR A 442 -29.93 -16.41 4.76
C TYR A 442 -30.40 -15.45 5.87
N GLY A 443 -30.57 -15.98 7.08
CA GLY A 443 -31.15 -15.23 8.21
C GLY A 443 -32.59 -14.79 7.92
N ARG A 444 -32.81 -13.47 7.84
CA ARG A 444 -34.14 -12.88 7.54
C ARG A 444 -34.33 -12.54 6.06
N LYS A 445 -33.30 -12.72 5.23
CA LYS A 445 -33.35 -12.37 3.81
C LYS A 445 -33.60 -13.63 2.99
N SER A 446 -34.56 -13.55 2.07
CA SER A 446 -34.91 -14.65 1.17
C SER A 446 -35.10 -14.08 -0.23
N ILE A 447 -34.68 -14.84 -1.24
CA ILE A 447 -34.90 -14.52 -2.65
C ILE A 447 -35.19 -15.82 -3.41
N ALA A 448 -36.25 -15.79 -4.24
CA ALA A 448 -36.56 -16.89 -5.14
C ALA A 448 -35.60 -16.84 -6.35
N LEU A 449 -35.12 -18.00 -6.80
CA LEU A 449 -34.09 -18.09 -7.86
C LEU A 449 -34.57 -17.57 -9.22
N ASP A 450 -35.86 -17.65 -9.48
CA ASP A 450 -36.52 -17.10 -10.66
C ASP A 450 -36.54 -15.56 -10.64
N GLU A 451 -36.57 -14.94 -9.46
CA GLU A 451 -36.53 -13.49 -9.30
C GLU A 451 -35.12 -12.88 -9.31
N VAL A 452 -34.05 -13.68 -9.21
CA VAL A 452 -32.68 -13.16 -9.18
C VAL A 452 -32.30 -12.52 -10.53
N GLU A 453 -31.69 -11.35 -10.54
CA GLU A 453 -31.28 -10.64 -11.78
C GLU A 453 -29.76 -10.53 -11.91
N TRP A 454 -29.04 -10.72 -10.81
CA TRP A 454 -27.59 -10.74 -10.81
C TRP A 454 -27.02 -11.70 -9.76
N VAL A 455 -25.85 -12.25 -10.09
CA VAL A 455 -25.04 -13.10 -9.20
C VAL A 455 -23.62 -12.57 -9.14
N GLY A 456 -22.97 -12.72 -7.99
CA GLY A 456 -21.55 -12.42 -7.81
C GLY A 456 -20.98 -13.24 -6.65
N PHE A 457 -19.82 -13.85 -6.86
CA PHE A 457 -19.15 -14.61 -5.82
C PHE A 457 -17.64 -14.51 -5.97
N SER A 458 -16.92 -14.58 -4.87
CA SER A 458 -15.46 -14.55 -4.88
C SER A 458 -14.89 -15.38 -3.74
N ALA A 459 -13.72 -15.96 -3.98
CA ALA A 459 -12.88 -16.57 -2.96
C ALA A 459 -11.59 -15.73 -2.91
N THR A 460 -11.39 -15.05 -1.79
CA THR A 460 -10.23 -14.18 -1.57
C THR A 460 -9.47 -14.67 -0.37
N ARG A 461 -8.15 -14.63 -0.45
CA ARG A 461 -7.27 -14.95 0.67
C ARG A 461 -6.47 -13.71 0.98
N VAL A 462 -6.71 -13.17 2.16
CA VAL A 462 -6.01 -12.01 2.67
C VAL A 462 -5.04 -12.52 3.72
N ALA A 463 -3.75 -12.33 3.48
CA ALA A 463 -2.73 -12.57 4.50
C ALA A 463 -2.74 -11.39 5.47
N GLU A 464 -3.19 -11.63 6.70
CA GLU A 464 -3.13 -10.65 7.78
C GLU A 464 -1.79 -10.84 8.49
N LYS A 465 -0.87 -9.89 8.28
CA LYS A 465 0.42 -9.86 8.97
C LYS A 465 0.20 -9.40 10.41
N ARG A 466 0.56 -10.23 11.39
CA ARG A 466 0.31 -9.99 12.83
C ARG A 466 1.63 -9.77 13.56
N PHE A 467 1.70 -8.75 14.40
CA PHE A 467 2.89 -8.45 15.21
C PHE A 467 3.06 -9.51 16.33
N MET A 468 4.26 -10.13 16.41
CA MET A 468 4.65 -11.23 17.33
C MET A 468 3.91 -12.58 17.18
N PHE A 469 3.08 -12.78 16.16
CA PHE A 469 2.37 -14.05 15.93
C PHE A 469 2.41 -14.44 14.44
N PRO A 470 2.33 -15.75 14.09
CA PRO A 470 2.36 -16.20 12.71
C PRO A 470 1.31 -15.51 11.83
N THR A 471 1.68 -15.20 10.58
CA THR A 471 0.77 -14.64 9.57
C THR A 471 -0.50 -15.48 9.50
N PHE A 472 -1.63 -14.81 9.73
CA PHE A 472 -2.92 -15.47 9.72
C PHE A 472 -3.59 -15.22 8.38
N TYR A 473 -3.78 -16.28 7.61
CA TYR A 473 -4.54 -16.20 6.38
C TYR A 473 -6.01 -16.14 6.73
N THR A 474 -6.66 -15.05 6.37
CA THR A 474 -8.12 -14.97 6.36
C THR A 474 -8.57 -15.32 4.95
N ASN A 475 -9.17 -16.50 4.80
CA ASN A 475 -9.81 -16.91 3.57
C ASN A 475 -11.27 -16.49 3.65
N THR A 476 -11.69 -15.60 2.77
CA THR A 476 -13.01 -15.03 2.72
C THR A 476 -13.70 -15.47 1.43
N TRP A 477 -14.78 -16.23 1.59
CA TRP A 477 -15.68 -16.62 0.53
C TRP A 477 -16.96 -15.80 0.61
N GLN A 478 -17.20 -15.03 -0.45
CA GLN A 478 -18.36 -14.18 -0.59
C GLN A 478 -19.28 -14.76 -1.66
N PHE A 479 -20.57 -14.83 -1.37
CA PHE A 479 -21.60 -15.19 -2.33
C PHE A 479 -22.75 -14.19 -2.24
N GLN A 480 -23.20 -13.68 -3.38
CA GLN A 480 -24.27 -12.70 -3.47
C GLN A 480 -25.19 -12.97 -4.65
N VAL A 481 -26.48 -12.83 -4.40
CA VAL A 481 -27.53 -12.82 -5.42
C VAL A 481 -28.54 -11.74 -5.09
N GLY A 482 -29.11 -11.09 -6.09
CA GLY A 482 -30.09 -10.03 -5.85
C GLY A 482 -30.80 -9.56 -7.10
N ARG A 483 -31.63 -8.53 -6.90
CA ARG A 483 -32.31 -7.77 -7.95
C ARG A 483 -31.69 -6.38 -8.05
N TYR A 484 -31.84 -5.75 -9.21
CA TYR A 484 -31.48 -4.35 -9.34
C TYR A 484 -32.44 -3.47 -8.53
N PRO A 485 -31.98 -2.31 -8.01
CA PRO A 485 -30.63 -1.74 -8.16
C PRO A 485 -29.57 -2.47 -7.34
N TYR A 486 -28.36 -2.62 -7.89
CA TYR A 486 -27.25 -3.34 -7.25
C TYR A 486 -26.87 -2.76 -5.87
N TYR A 487 -26.90 -1.44 -5.74
CA TYR A 487 -26.80 -0.74 -4.46
C TYR A 487 -28.19 -0.46 -3.90
N GLY A 488 -28.48 -0.98 -2.70
CA GLY A 488 -29.76 -0.73 -2.00
C GLY A 488 -30.92 -1.66 -2.37
N GLY A 489 -30.80 -2.49 -3.43
CA GLY A 489 -31.81 -3.47 -3.81
C GLY A 489 -31.86 -4.73 -2.93
N PRO A 490 -32.92 -5.54 -3.07
CA PRO A 490 -33.06 -6.78 -2.32
C PRO A 490 -32.00 -7.79 -2.76
N LYS A 491 -31.20 -8.24 -1.80
CA LYS A 491 -30.12 -9.21 -2.03
C LYS A 491 -29.89 -10.12 -0.84
N VAL A 492 -29.51 -11.36 -1.15
CA VAL A 492 -28.95 -12.30 -0.20
C VAL A 492 -27.43 -12.28 -0.36
N SER A 493 -26.72 -12.09 0.75
CA SER A 493 -25.25 -12.07 0.79
C SER A 493 -24.78 -12.99 1.91
N VAL A 494 -24.02 -14.01 1.54
CA VAL A 494 -23.38 -14.94 2.47
C VAL A 494 -21.88 -14.63 2.46
N LEU A 495 -21.31 -14.43 3.64
CA LEU A 495 -19.89 -14.19 3.82
C LEU A 495 -19.39 -15.23 4.81
N ILE A 496 -18.46 -16.08 4.36
CA ILE A 496 -17.81 -17.08 5.19
C ILE A 496 -16.34 -16.71 5.25
N SER A 497 -15.81 -16.55 6.45
CA SER A 497 -14.37 -16.31 6.65
C SER A 497 -13.81 -17.41 7.53
N LYS A 498 -12.75 -18.06 7.08
CA LYS A 498 -11.99 -19.03 7.88
C LYS A 498 -10.54 -18.57 7.99
N GLY A 499 -10.00 -18.77 9.18
CA GLY A 499 -8.59 -18.61 9.45
C GLY A 499 -7.77 -19.81 9.01
N GLY A 500 -6.51 -19.57 8.64
CA GLY A 500 -5.53 -20.62 8.40
C GLY A 500 -5.10 -20.71 6.94
N ARG A 501 -3.84 -21.08 6.71
CA ARG A 501 -3.21 -21.09 5.39
C ARG A 501 -3.86 -22.06 4.40
N GLU A 502 -4.31 -23.20 4.91
CA GLU A 502 -4.94 -24.29 4.17
C GLU A 502 -6.44 -24.38 4.48
N ALA A 503 -7.10 -23.25 4.78
CA ALA A 503 -8.52 -23.28 5.08
C ALA A 503 -9.31 -23.80 3.87
N GLU A 504 -9.86 -25.01 4.00
CA GLU A 504 -10.65 -25.63 2.96
C GLU A 504 -11.89 -24.79 2.62
N GLN A 505 -12.16 -24.72 1.32
CA GLN A 505 -13.36 -24.10 0.77
C GLN A 505 -14.61 -24.62 1.51
N PRO A 506 -15.42 -23.74 2.11
CA PRO A 506 -16.63 -24.16 2.81
C PRO A 506 -17.56 -24.91 1.85
N ALA A 507 -18.01 -26.09 2.25
CA ALA A 507 -18.94 -26.91 1.48
C ALA A 507 -20.24 -26.15 1.17
N GLU A 508 -20.66 -25.26 2.08
CA GLU A 508 -21.82 -24.39 1.93
C GLU A 508 -21.64 -23.38 0.81
N TRP A 509 -20.44 -22.77 0.71
CA TRP A 509 -20.15 -21.82 -0.37
C TRP A 509 -20.01 -22.54 -1.70
N ALA A 510 -19.31 -23.69 -1.74
CA ALA A 510 -19.22 -24.54 -2.92
C ALA A 510 -20.61 -24.97 -3.41
N PHE A 511 -21.49 -25.37 -2.50
CA PHE A 511 -22.86 -25.72 -2.81
C PHE A 511 -23.64 -24.55 -3.42
N LEU A 512 -23.56 -23.35 -2.85
CA LEU A 512 -24.22 -22.16 -3.37
C LEU A 512 -23.75 -21.82 -4.79
N VAL A 513 -22.43 -21.88 -5.03
CA VAL A 513 -21.84 -21.64 -6.36
C VAL A 513 -22.31 -22.71 -7.37
N ASN A 514 -22.31 -23.98 -6.99
CA ASN A 514 -22.78 -25.07 -7.85
C ASN A 514 -24.28 -24.97 -8.15
N LEU A 515 -25.08 -24.56 -7.15
CA LEU A 515 -26.52 -24.36 -7.29
C LEU A 515 -26.81 -23.25 -8.31
N VAL A 516 -26.16 -22.08 -8.18
CA VAL A 516 -26.37 -20.99 -9.15
C VAL A 516 -25.79 -21.33 -10.53
N GLY A 517 -24.62 -21.97 -10.61
CA GLY A 517 -24.04 -22.41 -11.87
C GLY A 517 -24.95 -23.35 -12.65
N ARG A 518 -25.69 -24.22 -11.95
CA ARG A 518 -26.59 -25.19 -12.59
C ARG A 518 -27.96 -24.63 -12.95
N TYR A 519 -28.54 -23.77 -12.12
CA TYR A 519 -29.95 -23.37 -12.25
C TYR A 519 -30.16 -21.88 -12.58
N LEU A 520 -29.22 -21.01 -12.24
CA LEU A 520 -29.37 -19.56 -12.37
C LEU A 520 -28.54 -18.98 -13.52
N GLU A 521 -27.26 -19.35 -13.62
CA GLU A 521 -26.32 -18.81 -14.62
C GLU A 521 -26.80 -19.03 -16.07
N PRO A 522 -27.29 -20.23 -16.48
CA PRO A 522 -27.79 -20.43 -17.84
C PRO A 522 -28.99 -19.53 -18.18
N ARG A 523 -29.86 -19.26 -17.21
CA ARG A 523 -31.02 -18.36 -17.38
C ARG A 523 -30.57 -16.92 -17.55
N LEU A 524 -29.75 -16.42 -16.62
CA LEU A 524 -29.22 -15.05 -16.68
C LEU A 524 -28.43 -14.80 -17.96
N LEU A 525 -27.61 -15.76 -18.38
CA LEU A 525 -26.88 -15.71 -19.64
C LEU A 525 -27.83 -15.64 -20.84
N GLY A 526 -28.84 -16.51 -20.89
CA GLY A 526 -29.86 -16.51 -21.95
C GLY A 526 -30.64 -15.19 -22.05
N ASP A 527 -30.99 -14.61 -20.90
CA ASP A 527 -31.67 -13.32 -20.81
C ASP A 527 -30.77 -12.18 -21.32
N LEU A 528 -29.49 -12.15 -20.90
CA LEU A 528 -28.51 -11.14 -21.35
C LEU A 528 -28.25 -11.24 -22.85
N VAL A 529 -28.01 -12.44 -23.38
CA VAL A 529 -27.80 -12.67 -24.82
C VAL A 529 -29.03 -12.23 -25.61
N THR A 530 -30.24 -12.56 -25.16
CA THR A 530 -31.48 -12.18 -25.85
C THR A 530 -31.66 -10.67 -25.90
N ARG A 531 -31.37 -9.97 -24.79
CA ARG A 531 -31.44 -8.49 -24.73
C ARG A 531 -30.43 -7.84 -25.67
N VAL A 532 -29.18 -8.30 -25.67
CA VAL A 532 -28.15 -7.78 -26.58
C VAL A 532 -28.52 -8.02 -28.05
N ARG A 533 -29.05 -9.21 -28.38
CA ARG A 533 -29.51 -9.54 -29.74
C ARG A 533 -30.71 -8.69 -30.19
N ARG A 534 -31.56 -8.22 -29.27
CA ARG A 534 -32.65 -7.27 -29.54
C ARG A 534 -32.14 -5.83 -29.76
N GLY A 535 -30.85 -5.58 -29.55
CA GLY A 535 -30.23 -4.26 -29.72
C GLY A 535 -30.12 -3.46 -28.42
N GLU A 536 -30.42 -4.06 -27.27
CA GLU A 536 -30.20 -3.39 -25.98
C GLU A 536 -28.72 -3.42 -25.58
N THR A 537 -28.23 -2.37 -24.94
CA THR A 537 -26.92 -2.38 -24.27
C THR A 537 -27.10 -2.82 -22.82
N VAL A 538 -26.44 -3.91 -22.43
CA VAL A 538 -26.50 -4.45 -21.05
C VAL A 538 -25.22 -4.13 -20.30
N THR A 539 -25.31 -3.94 -18.98
CA THR A 539 -24.12 -3.71 -18.13
C THR A 539 -23.78 -4.98 -17.34
N VAL A 540 -22.54 -5.44 -17.45
CA VAL A 540 -21.98 -6.59 -16.71
C VAL A 540 -20.67 -6.21 -16.04
N GLY A 541 -20.29 -6.92 -14.97
CA GLY A 541 -19.05 -6.61 -14.25
C GLY A 541 -19.02 -5.21 -13.63
N GLY A 542 -20.19 -4.62 -13.39
CA GLY A 542 -20.38 -3.29 -12.79
C GLY A 542 -20.14 -2.09 -13.72
N SER A 543 -19.43 -2.24 -14.84
CA SER A 543 -19.12 -1.10 -15.72
C SER A 543 -18.96 -1.44 -17.21
N ILE A 544 -18.98 -2.71 -17.59
CA ILE A 544 -18.83 -3.12 -19.00
C ILE A 544 -20.18 -3.05 -19.67
N GLN A 545 -20.29 -2.19 -20.67
CA GLN A 545 -21.43 -2.10 -21.56
C GLN A 545 -21.23 -3.08 -22.71
N VAL A 546 -22.12 -4.06 -22.82
CA VAL A 546 -22.10 -5.07 -23.88
C VAL A 546 -23.21 -4.75 -24.87
N ALA A 547 -22.83 -4.58 -26.12
CA ALA A 547 -23.71 -4.27 -27.24
C ALA A 547 -23.54 -5.32 -28.35
N ARG A 548 -24.33 -5.20 -29.41
CA ARG A 548 -24.32 -6.18 -30.52
C ARG A 548 -23.01 -6.15 -31.30
N ASP A 549 -22.41 -4.98 -31.44
CA ASP A 549 -21.21 -4.70 -32.22
C ASP A 549 -19.90 -4.86 -31.43
N GLY A 550 -19.97 -4.90 -30.09
CA GLY A 550 -18.80 -5.08 -29.25
C GLY A 550 -19.03 -4.74 -27.78
N ILE A 551 -17.95 -4.35 -27.11
CA ILE A 551 -17.97 -3.91 -25.71
C ILE A 551 -17.47 -2.48 -25.58
N ALA A 552 -18.05 -1.74 -24.65
CA ALA A 552 -17.58 -0.43 -24.26
C ALA A 552 -17.44 -0.35 -22.75
N CYS A 553 -16.51 0.47 -22.28
CA CYS A 553 -16.41 0.83 -20.88
C CYS A 553 -16.31 2.36 -20.79
N PRO A 554 -17.07 3.03 -19.91
CA PRO A 554 -16.93 4.47 -19.72
C PRO A 554 -15.71 4.85 -18.86
N LYS A 555 -15.19 3.93 -18.04
CA LYS A 555 -14.05 4.15 -17.12
C LYS A 555 -13.28 2.83 -16.89
N PRO A 556 -12.10 2.62 -17.50
CA PRO A 556 -11.43 3.49 -18.49
C PRO A 556 -12.23 3.57 -19.79
N ARG A 557 -12.17 4.71 -20.50
CA ARG A 557 -13.00 4.95 -21.68
C ARG A 557 -12.46 4.20 -22.91
N PHE A 558 -13.16 3.16 -23.35
CA PHE A 558 -12.87 2.46 -24.61
C PHE A 558 -14.14 1.88 -25.23
N SER A 559 -14.09 1.60 -26.54
CA SER A 559 -15.10 0.85 -27.27
C SER A 559 -14.38 -0.05 -28.28
N LEU A 560 -14.63 -1.34 -28.24
CA LEU A 560 -13.95 -2.34 -29.05
C LEU A 560 -14.95 -3.30 -29.69
N PRO A 561 -14.84 -3.57 -31.01
CA PRO A 561 -15.64 -4.59 -31.65
C PRO A 561 -15.21 -6.00 -31.21
N TRP A 562 -16.09 -6.99 -31.39
CA TRP A 562 -15.80 -8.38 -31.05
C TRP A 562 -14.53 -8.93 -31.73
N THR A 563 -14.22 -8.45 -32.94
CA THR A 563 -13.09 -8.93 -33.77
C THR A 563 -11.71 -8.63 -33.20
N VAL A 564 -11.59 -7.65 -32.30
CA VAL A 564 -10.31 -7.25 -31.71
C VAL A 564 -10.15 -7.71 -30.26
N LEU A 565 -11.14 -8.43 -29.71
CA LEU A 565 -11.06 -8.95 -28.35
C LEU A 565 -10.28 -10.27 -28.34
N GLY A 566 -9.33 -10.35 -27.41
CA GLY A 566 -8.61 -11.57 -27.10
C GLY A 566 -9.40 -12.48 -26.15
N PRO A 567 -8.89 -13.69 -25.86
CA PRO A 567 -9.54 -14.60 -24.93
C PRO A 567 -9.64 -14.00 -23.53
N VAL A 568 -10.79 -14.23 -22.88
CA VAL A 568 -11.03 -13.85 -21.50
C VAL A 568 -10.32 -14.84 -20.57
N GLN A 569 -9.43 -14.34 -19.71
CA GLN A 569 -8.66 -15.17 -18.79
C GLN A 569 -9.13 -14.99 -17.34
N PHE A 570 -8.86 -16.00 -16.51
CA PHE A 570 -9.20 -16.01 -15.10
C PHE A 570 -7.92 -16.03 -14.27
N SER A 571 -7.77 -15.11 -13.32
CA SER A 571 -6.60 -15.07 -12.43
C SER A 571 -6.99 -14.49 -11.07
N ASN A 572 -6.65 -15.19 -9.98
CA ASN A 572 -6.79 -14.70 -8.60
C ASN A 572 -8.16 -14.07 -8.23
N GLY A 573 -9.26 -14.66 -8.70
CA GLY A 573 -10.61 -14.14 -8.42
C GLY A 573 -11.02 -12.93 -9.28
N MET A 574 -10.28 -12.69 -10.37
CA MET A 574 -10.51 -11.63 -11.35
C MET A 574 -10.66 -12.20 -12.75
N ILE A 575 -11.41 -11.47 -13.58
CA ILE A 575 -11.54 -11.69 -15.02
C ILE A 575 -10.66 -10.67 -15.73
N LEU A 576 -9.76 -11.15 -16.58
CA LEU A 576 -8.84 -10.36 -17.39
C LEU A 576 -9.32 -10.36 -18.83
N ILE A 577 -9.65 -9.18 -19.36
CA ILE A 577 -10.06 -9.00 -20.76
C ILE A 577 -8.87 -8.43 -21.53
N HIS A 578 -8.46 -9.11 -22.60
CA HIS A 578 -7.33 -8.71 -23.45
C HIS A 578 -7.81 -8.20 -24.80
N GLN A 579 -6.97 -7.39 -25.45
CA GLN A 579 -7.09 -7.11 -26.88
C GLN A 579 -6.26 -8.14 -27.65
N ALA A 580 -6.74 -8.60 -28.81
CA ALA A 580 -6.04 -9.54 -29.66
C ALA A 580 -4.65 -8.97 -30.05
N GLY A 581 -3.59 -9.73 -29.75
CA GLY A 581 -2.20 -9.33 -29.99
C GLY A 581 -1.53 -8.50 -28.87
N SER A 582 -2.22 -8.25 -27.74
CA SER A 582 -1.65 -7.57 -26.56
C SER A 582 -1.54 -8.50 -25.36
N GLU A 583 -0.36 -8.56 -24.73
CA GLU A 583 -0.15 -9.29 -23.48
C GLU A 583 -0.67 -8.52 -22.24
N LYS A 584 -0.86 -7.19 -22.36
CA LYS A 584 -1.38 -6.37 -21.27
C LYS A 584 -2.92 -6.46 -21.22
N PRO A 585 -3.54 -6.76 -20.06
CA PRO A 585 -4.99 -6.79 -19.92
C PRO A 585 -5.57 -5.37 -20.05
N LEU A 586 -6.58 -5.23 -20.90
CA LEU A 586 -7.33 -4.00 -21.10
C LEU A 586 -8.18 -3.67 -19.88
N LEU A 587 -8.78 -4.68 -19.26
CA LEU A 587 -9.65 -4.53 -18.10
C LEU A 587 -9.50 -5.70 -17.13
N ARG A 588 -9.50 -5.39 -15.83
CA ARG A 588 -9.51 -6.36 -14.73
C ARG A 588 -10.83 -6.22 -13.96
N VAL A 589 -11.65 -7.26 -13.93
CA VAL A 589 -13.00 -7.25 -13.31
C VAL A 589 -13.06 -8.25 -12.14
N PRO A 590 -13.36 -7.81 -10.91
CA PRO A 590 -13.53 -8.75 -9.79
C PRO A 590 -14.79 -9.59 -9.95
N LEU A 591 -14.72 -10.89 -9.62
CA LEU A 591 -15.87 -11.81 -9.72
C LEU A 591 -17.02 -11.50 -8.75
N SER A 592 -16.75 -10.70 -7.72
CA SER A 592 -17.77 -10.16 -6.81
C SER A 592 -18.71 -9.15 -7.49
N HIS A 593 -18.36 -8.65 -8.67
CA HIS A 593 -19.19 -7.72 -9.42
C HIS A 593 -20.39 -8.42 -10.07
N PRO A 594 -21.52 -7.71 -10.27
CA PRO A 594 -22.74 -8.33 -10.76
C PRO A 594 -22.54 -8.92 -12.16
N ASN A 595 -22.87 -10.20 -12.30
CA ASN A 595 -22.78 -10.98 -13.55
C ASN A 595 -21.36 -11.05 -14.14
N ALA A 596 -20.32 -10.78 -13.34
CA ALA A 596 -18.94 -10.88 -13.80
C ALA A 596 -18.63 -12.31 -14.29
N VAL A 597 -19.04 -13.33 -13.53
CA VAL A 597 -18.82 -14.75 -13.88
C VAL A 597 -19.36 -15.13 -15.27
N LEU A 598 -20.40 -14.44 -15.76
CA LEU A 598 -21.03 -14.72 -17.05
C LEU A 598 -20.27 -14.11 -18.24
N ILE A 599 -19.28 -13.24 -18.01
CA ILE A 599 -18.56 -12.51 -19.07
C ILE A 599 -17.94 -13.45 -20.12
N PRO A 600 -17.22 -14.53 -19.76
CA PRO A 600 -16.59 -15.41 -20.76
C PRO A 600 -17.62 -16.06 -21.70
N ASP A 601 -18.69 -16.62 -21.15
CA ASP A 601 -19.74 -17.30 -21.93
C ASP A 601 -20.59 -16.31 -22.73
N LEU A 602 -20.86 -15.13 -22.16
CA LEU A 602 -21.56 -14.05 -22.85
C LEU A 602 -20.76 -13.56 -24.06
N PHE A 603 -19.45 -13.34 -23.89
CA PHE A 603 -18.58 -12.90 -24.98
C PHE A 603 -18.49 -13.98 -26.05
N THR A 604 -18.37 -15.24 -25.66
CA THR A 604 -18.33 -16.37 -26.60
C THR A 604 -19.63 -16.48 -27.41
N ALA A 605 -20.80 -16.36 -26.75
CA ALA A 605 -22.12 -16.46 -27.38
C ALA A 605 -22.45 -15.28 -28.32
N LEU A 606 -21.84 -14.12 -28.09
CA LEU A 606 -22.02 -12.90 -28.89
C LEU A 606 -20.97 -12.75 -29.99
N ALA A 607 -19.74 -13.21 -29.79
CA ALA A 607 -18.68 -13.18 -30.80
C ALA A 607 -18.83 -14.29 -31.86
N SER A 608 -19.57 -15.35 -31.57
CA SER A 608 -19.84 -16.47 -32.51
C SER A 608 -21.06 -16.24 -33.41
N ALA A 609 -21.69 -15.06 -33.34
CA ALA A 609 -22.90 -14.67 -34.07
C ALA A 609 -22.59 -13.53 -35.05
#